data_AF-A0AAD5QMY9-F1
#
_entry.id   AF-A0AAD5QMY9-F1
#
_cell.length_a   1.000
_cell.length_b   1.000
_cell.length_c   1.000
_cell.angle_alpha   90.00
_cell.angle_beta   90.00
_cell.angle_gamma   90.00
#
_symmetry.space_group_name_H-M   'P 1'
#
loop_
_entity.id
_entity.type
_entity.pdbx_description
1 polymer ?
#
loop_
_entity_poly.entity_id
_entity_poly.type
_entity_poly.pdbx_seq_one_letter_code
_entity_poly.pdbx_strand_id
1 'polypeptide(L)'
;MYTLVALIVFVQTFQASSKLYGYKDVEIPECDNYTIMNHNLRRDITYWHNSIRSSLQMPWRENDRDRLPNSSHMNLLNYDCELEKTAYNIAQSCPDNSNPSFDYTGSNNYTGELLYEGYYASFVLRAYWSWYSTWEANKNGTPLEDLKPTNENAPMIPFLQTMVGNMTKLGCAFNLNCMNSTNSSFVSFVCQYGEPHVKLGIPIYTNGTPCSECVGSCVRRHGLMQQHNLLICRNNKAFDQTTFILQHS
;
A
#
# COMPACT_ATOMS: atom_id res chain seq x y z
N MET A 1 -2.11 41.75 -13.71
CA MET A 1 -3.04 41.49 -12.59
C MET A 1 -3.91 40.24 -12.74
N TYR A 2 -3.79 39.46 -13.83
CA TYR A 2 -4.60 38.23 -14.06
C TYR A 2 -3.88 36.91 -13.72
N THR A 3 -2.62 36.95 -13.28
CA THR A 3 -1.79 35.75 -13.10
C THR A 3 -1.75 35.20 -11.67
N LEU A 4 -1.98 36.03 -10.63
CA LEU A 4 -1.99 35.56 -9.24
C LEU A 4 -3.29 34.85 -8.84
N VAL A 5 -4.43 35.29 -9.37
CA VAL A 5 -5.76 34.76 -9.00
C VAL A 5 -5.96 33.33 -9.52
N ALA A 6 -5.45 33.02 -10.72
CA ALA A 6 -5.54 31.68 -11.31
C ALA A 6 -4.71 30.63 -10.55
N LEU A 7 -3.54 31.03 -10.00
CA LEU A 7 -2.69 30.17 -9.18
C LEU A 7 -3.32 29.87 -7.81
N ILE A 8 -3.97 30.85 -7.18
CA ILE A 8 -4.68 30.66 -5.90
C ILE A 8 -5.89 29.74 -6.08
N VAL A 9 -6.64 29.87 -7.18
CA VAL A 9 -7.79 28.99 -7.49
C VAL A 9 -7.35 27.54 -7.80
N PHE A 10 -6.20 27.35 -8.43
CA PHE A 10 -5.63 26.00 -8.64
C PHE A 10 -5.14 25.34 -7.34
N VAL A 11 -4.55 26.10 -6.42
CA VAL A 11 -4.11 25.57 -5.12
C VAL A 11 -5.29 25.27 -4.20
N GLN A 12 -6.34 26.11 -4.20
CA GLN A 12 -7.54 25.90 -3.40
C GLN A 12 -8.38 24.70 -3.89
N THR A 13 -8.40 24.42 -5.19
CA THR A 13 -9.07 23.22 -5.73
C THR A 13 -8.30 21.93 -5.43
N PHE A 14 -6.97 21.97 -5.33
CA PHE A 14 -6.16 20.82 -4.88
C PHE A 14 -6.26 20.52 -3.39
N GLN A 15 -6.41 21.54 -2.52
CA GLN A 15 -6.64 21.28 -1.09
C GLN A 15 -8.05 20.71 -0.84
N ALA A 16 -9.05 21.16 -1.60
CA ALA A 16 -10.43 20.67 -1.51
C ALA A 16 -10.60 19.23 -2.02
N SER A 17 -9.76 18.75 -2.94
CA SER A 17 -9.84 17.37 -3.48
C SER A 17 -9.43 16.30 -2.47
N SER A 18 -8.62 16.66 -1.47
CA SER A 18 -8.12 15.73 -0.45
C SER A 18 -9.21 15.21 0.51
N LYS A 19 -10.37 15.90 0.59
CA LYS A 19 -11.56 15.44 1.33
C LYS A 19 -12.53 14.60 0.47
N LEU A 20 -12.33 14.53 -0.85
CA LEU A 20 -13.30 13.97 -1.79
C LEU A 20 -12.91 12.59 -2.35
N TYR A 21 -11.69 12.11 -2.10
CA TYR A 21 -11.18 10.86 -2.64
C TYR A 21 -10.65 9.97 -1.51
N GLY A 22 -11.32 8.84 -1.28
CA GLY A 22 -10.91 7.92 -0.23
C GLY A 22 -11.94 6.88 0.14
N TYR A 23 -11.51 5.89 0.93
CA TYR A 23 -12.42 5.19 1.82
C TYR A 23 -12.75 6.19 2.93
N LYS A 24 -14.02 6.63 3.03
CA LYS A 24 -14.46 7.75 3.87
C LYS A 24 -14.13 7.61 5.36
N ASP A 25 -13.72 6.42 5.80
CA ASP A 25 -13.50 6.09 7.21
C ASP A 25 -12.22 5.22 7.40
N VAL A 26 -11.12 5.57 6.74
CA VAL A 26 -9.78 5.16 7.22
C VAL A 26 -9.19 6.35 7.97
N GLU A 27 -9.17 6.24 9.29
CA GLU A 27 -8.53 7.22 10.16
C GLU A 27 -7.01 7.08 10.05
N ILE A 28 -6.33 8.21 9.86
CA ILE A 28 -4.87 8.25 9.79
C ILE A 28 -4.38 8.71 11.16
N PRO A 29 -3.60 7.90 11.88
CA PRO A 29 -3.11 8.28 13.20
C PRO A 29 -2.12 9.44 13.09
N GLU A 30 -2.06 10.23 14.17
CA GLU A 30 -0.98 11.18 14.39
C GLU A 30 0.27 10.40 14.81
N CYS A 31 1.20 10.23 13.87
CA CYS A 31 2.53 9.66 14.15
C CYS A 31 3.56 10.78 14.36
N ASP A 32 4.68 10.42 14.98
CA ASP A 32 5.82 11.33 15.16
C ASP A 32 6.28 11.98 13.84
N ASN A 33 6.92 13.14 13.95
CA ASN A 33 7.35 13.95 12.81
C ASN A 33 8.87 13.90 12.59
N TYR A 34 9.48 12.71 12.74
CA TYR A 34 10.93 12.51 12.50
C TYR A 34 11.29 12.37 11.01
N THR A 35 10.30 12.31 10.10
CA THR A 35 10.51 12.30 8.64
C THR A 35 9.62 13.33 7.94
N ILE A 36 9.72 13.41 6.62
CA ILE A 36 8.80 14.17 5.76
C ILE A 36 7.37 13.58 5.72
N MET A 37 7.14 12.41 6.33
CA MET A 37 5.83 11.78 6.42
C MET A 37 4.88 12.66 7.22
N ASN A 38 3.98 13.33 6.50
CA ASN A 38 2.88 14.08 7.08
C ASN A 38 1.55 13.33 6.89
N HIS A 39 0.50 13.81 7.56
CA HIS A 39 -0.85 13.23 7.48
C HIS A 39 -1.34 13.00 6.04
N ASN A 40 -1.07 13.92 5.10
CA ASN A 40 -1.49 13.76 3.71
C ASN A 40 -0.74 12.62 3.01
N LEU A 41 0.57 12.47 3.21
CA LEU A 41 1.33 11.36 2.62
C LEU A 41 0.88 10.01 3.18
N ARG A 42 0.68 9.92 4.50
CA ARG A 42 0.15 8.72 5.16
C ARG A 42 -1.21 8.32 4.59
N ARG A 43 -2.11 9.30 4.43
CA ARG A 43 -3.41 9.11 3.80
C ARG A 43 -3.27 8.62 2.36
N ASP A 44 -2.46 9.29 1.54
CA ASP A 44 -2.33 8.98 0.12
C ASP A 44 -1.71 7.58 -0.08
N ILE A 45 -0.69 7.23 0.71
CA ILE A 45 -0.08 5.89 0.70
C ILE A 45 -1.10 4.81 1.09
N THR A 46 -1.86 5.04 2.15
CA THR A 46 -2.91 4.10 2.60
C THR A 46 -4.00 3.93 1.53
N TYR A 47 -4.40 5.04 0.93
CA TYR A 47 -5.37 5.08 -0.13
C TYR A 47 -4.92 4.32 -1.36
N TRP A 48 -3.67 4.49 -1.80
CA TRP A 48 -3.15 3.79 -2.98
C TRP A 48 -3.06 2.28 -2.75
N HIS A 49 -2.53 1.82 -1.61
CA HIS A 49 -2.54 0.39 -1.28
C HIS A 49 -3.96 -0.20 -1.33
N ASN A 50 -4.91 0.42 -0.63
CA ASN A 50 -6.29 -0.05 -0.61
C ASN A 50 -7.01 0.10 -1.96
N SER A 51 -6.62 1.06 -2.80
CA SER A 51 -7.18 1.21 -4.14
C SER A 51 -6.74 0.09 -5.07
N ILE A 52 -5.48 -0.32 -5.00
CA ILE A 52 -4.94 -1.42 -5.83
C ILE A 52 -5.49 -2.77 -5.31
N ARG A 53 -5.54 -2.99 -4.00
CA ARG A 53 -6.18 -4.19 -3.40
C ARG A 53 -7.64 -4.35 -3.80
N SER A 54 -8.36 -3.24 -3.93
CA SER A 54 -9.74 -3.27 -4.37
C SER A 54 -9.88 -3.35 -5.88
N SER A 55 -8.96 -2.77 -6.66
CA SER A 55 -9.01 -2.86 -8.11
C SER A 55 -8.88 -4.30 -8.61
N LEU A 56 -8.21 -5.18 -7.84
CA LEU A 56 -8.19 -6.64 -8.02
C LEU A 56 -9.57 -7.31 -7.93
N GLN A 57 -10.59 -6.66 -7.37
CA GLN A 57 -11.92 -7.24 -7.18
C GLN A 57 -12.94 -6.84 -8.26
N MET A 58 -12.51 -6.07 -9.27
CA MET A 58 -13.41 -5.54 -10.31
C MET A 58 -13.44 -6.45 -11.56
N PRO A 59 -14.62 -6.83 -12.05
CA PRO A 59 -14.75 -7.47 -13.36
C PRO A 59 -14.55 -6.41 -14.43
N TRP A 60 -13.30 -6.14 -14.84
CA TRP A 60 -13.07 -5.15 -15.90
C TRP A 60 -13.38 -5.70 -17.28
N ARG A 61 -13.14 -6.99 -17.57
CA ARG A 61 -13.53 -7.70 -18.82
C ARG A 61 -13.57 -9.22 -18.59
N GLU A 62 -14.57 -9.91 -19.13
CA GLU A 62 -14.80 -11.36 -18.97
C GLU A 62 -13.70 -12.28 -19.56
N ASN A 63 -12.67 -11.74 -20.24
CA ASN A 63 -11.70 -12.55 -21.01
C ASN A 63 -10.23 -12.29 -20.68
N ASP A 64 -9.93 -11.64 -19.54
CA ASP A 64 -8.56 -11.36 -19.13
C ASP A 64 -7.98 -12.54 -18.33
N ARG A 65 -7.52 -13.59 -19.05
CA ARG A 65 -6.84 -14.77 -18.47
C ARG A 65 -5.55 -14.43 -17.70
N ASP A 66 -5.11 -13.19 -17.83
CA ASP A 66 -3.90 -12.61 -17.29
C ASP A 66 -4.08 -11.98 -15.90
N ARG A 67 -5.29 -12.06 -15.34
CA ARG A 67 -5.69 -11.39 -14.11
C ARG A 67 -5.76 -12.35 -12.93
N LEU A 68 -5.25 -11.88 -11.78
CA LEU A 68 -5.47 -12.51 -10.48
C LEU A 68 -6.98 -12.63 -10.15
N PRO A 69 -7.47 -13.78 -9.64
CA PRO A 69 -8.87 -13.97 -9.31
C PRO A 69 -9.34 -13.04 -8.18
N ASN A 70 -10.65 -12.85 -8.04
CA ASN A 70 -11.21 -12.04 -6.96
C ASN A 70 -10.93 -12.64 -5.58
N SER A 71 -10.94 -11.80 -4.54
CA SER A 71 -10.82 -12.25 -3.15
C SER A 71 -12.16 -12.23 -2.43
N SER A 72 -12.51 -13.30 -1.72
CA SER A 72 -13.68 -13.31 -0.81
C SER A 72 -13.45 -12.52 0.48
N HIS A 73 -12.17 -12.36 0.87
CA HIS A 73 -11.72 -11.70 2.10
C HIS A 73 -10.43 -10.90 1.87
N MET A 74 -10.58 -9.64 1.48
CA MET A 74 -9.47 -8.69 1.33
C MET A 74 -9.59 -7.61 2.39
N ASN A 75 -8.71 -7.59 3.40
CA ASN A 75 -8.79 -6.63 4.50
C ASN A 75 -8.38 -5.22 4.08
N LEU A 76 -9.07 -4.23 4.66
CA LEU A 76 -8.75 -2.82 4.61
C LEU A 76 -7.50 -2.58 5.44
N LEU A 77 -6.49 -1.99 4.80
CA LEU A 77 -5.27 -1.63 5.49
C LEU A 77 -5.44 -0.30 6.21
N ASN A 78 -4.99 -0.26 7.45
CA ASN A 78 -4.84 0.94 8.25
C ASN A 78 -3.36 1.32 8.34
N TYR A 79 -3.10 2.61 8.50
CA TYR A 79 -1.75 3.09 8.69
C TYR A 79 -1.30 2.84 10.15
N ASP A 80 -0.06 2.40 10.35
CA ASP A 80 0.49 2.04 11.65
C ASP A 80 1.83 2.76 11.88
N CYS A 81 1.90 3.55 12.96
CA CYS A 81 3.06 4.39 13.26
C CYS A 81 4.31 3.58 13.65
N GLU A 82 4.17 2.40 14.26
CA GLU A 82 5.32 1.55 14.61
C GLU A 82 5.92 0.89 13.36
N LEU A 83 5.08 0.53 12.39
CA LEU A 83 5.55 0.11 11.07
C LEU A 83 6.22 1.26 10.31
N GLU A 84 5.71 2.51 10.41
CA GLU A 84 6.39 3.69 9.85
C GLU A 84 7.77 3.88 10.48
N LYS A 85 7.88 3.76 11.80
CA LYS A 85 9.16 3.86 12.53
C LYS A 85 10.15 2.79 12.10
N THR A 86 9.68 1.56 11.96
CA THR A 86 10.50 0.45 11.45
C THR A 86 10.94 0.73 10.01
N ALA A 87 10.04 1.20 9.15
CA ALA A 87 10.36 1.58 7.77
C ALA A 87 11.40 2.71 7.72
N TYR A 88 11.32 3.68 8.64
CA TYR A 88 12.28 4.77 8.73
C TYR A 88 13.68 4.28 9.10
N ASN A 89 13.79 3.43 10.13
CA ASN A 89 15.06 2.83 10.53
C ASN A 89 15.73 2.08 9.37
N ILE A 90 14.95 1.40 8.52
CA ILE A 90 15.45 0.73 7.32
C ILE A 90 15.85 1.76 6.25
N ALA A 91 15.01 2.77 5.98
CA ALA A 91 15.31 3.80 4.97
C ALA A 91 16.60 4.58 5.30
N GLN A 92 16.93 4.73 6.58
CA GLN A 92 18.18 5.36 7.05
C GLN A 92 19.44 4.64 6.57
N SER A 93 19.39 3.32 6.38
CA SER A 93 20.52 2.56 5.84
C SER A 93 20.66 2.66 4.32
N CYS A 94 19.77 3.42 3.66
CA CYS A 94 19.77 3.63 2.21
C CYS A 94 19.86 2.33 1.41
N PRO A 95 19.00 1.33 1.69
CA PRO A 95 19.05 0.05 0.99
C PRO A 95 18.73 0.24 -0.49
N ASP A 96 19.17 -0.70 -1.31
CA ASP A 96 18.72 -0.83 -2.70
C ASP A 96 17.20 -1.13 -2.79
N ASN A 97 16.69 -1.17 -4.02
CA ASN A 97 15.34 -1.64 -4.31
C ASN A 97 15.06 -3.02 -3.68
N SER A 98 13.78 -3.34 -3.45
CA SER A 98 13.36 -4.60 -2.82
C SER A 98 14.15 -5.79 -3.34
N ASN A 99 14.78 -6.55 -2.43
CA ASN A 99 15.40 -7.84 -2.75
C ASN A 99 14.29 -8.91 -2.74
N PRO A 100 13.89 -9.47 -3.90
CA PRO A 100 12.80 -10.43 -3.98
C PRO A 100 13.23 -11.79 -3.42
N SER A 101 12.96 -12.04 -2.14
CA SER A 101 13.24 -13.31 -1.47
C SER A 101 12.19 -13.62 -0.41
N PHE A 102 11.82 -14.91 -0.28
CA PHE A 102 10.89 -15.36 0.76
C PHE A 102 11.50 -15.26 2.17
N ASP A 103 12.82 -15.19 2.30
CA ASP A 103 13.51 -14.95 3.57
C ASP A 103 13.37 -13.49 4.04
N TYR A 104 13.00 -12.58 3.12
CA TYR A 104 12.95 -11.14 3.35
C TYR A 104 11.59 -10.58 2.89
N THR A 105 10.53 -10.98 3.59
CA THR A 105 9.17 -10.47 3.38
C THR A 105 8.75 -9.54 4.52
N GLY A 106 7.63 -8.82 4.33
CA GLY A 106 7.19 -7.73 5.20
C GLY A 106 7.73 -6.35 4.85
N SER A 107 8.63 -6.23 3.86
CA SER A 107 9.24 -4.97 3.43
C SER A 107 9.18 -4.79 1.92
N ASN A 108 8.89 -3.57 1.50
CA ASN A 108 9.13 -3.12 0.14
C ASN A 108 9.96 -1.84 0.14
N ASN A 109 10.99 -1.83 -0.70
CA ASN A 109 11.90 -0.72 -0.86
C ASN A 109 11.81 -0.20 -2.30
N TYR A 110 11.91 1.11 -2.45
CA TYR A 110 12.11 1.75 -3.73
C TYR A 110 13.14 2.87 -3.58
N THR A 111 14.13 2.88 -4.48
CA THR A 111 15.13 3.93 -4.57
C THR A 111 15.06 4.64 -5.91
N GLY A 112 15.39 5.92 -5.89
CA GLY A 112 15.49 6.70 -7.12
C GLY A 112 15.71 8.18 -6.85
N GLU A 113 15.87 8.93 -7.93
CA GLU A 113 16.00 10.38 -7.85
C GLU A 113 14.65 11.04 -7.55
N LEU A 114 14.68 12.09 -6.74
CA LEU A 114 13.55 12.98 -6.56
C LEU A 114 13.56 14.03 -7.67
N LEU A 115 12.57 14.00 -8.56
CA LEU A 115 12.51 14.91 -9.71
C LEU A 115 12.43 16.38 -9.29
N TYR A 116 11.69 16.67 -8.21
CA TYR A 116 11.52 18.00 -7.63
C TYR A 116 11.24 17.88 -6.13
N GLU A 117 11.79 18.79 -5.34
CA GLU A 117 11.47 18.88 -3.91
C GLU A 117 9.96 19.08 -3.70
N GLY A 118 9.37 18.34 -2.76
CA GLY A 118 7.93 18.39 -2.48
C GLY A 118 7.06 17.42 -3.31
N TYR A 119 7.59 16.79 -4.36
CA TYR A 119 6.83 15.85 -5.22
C TYR A 119 6.84 14.40 -4.70
N TYR A 120 6.61 14.22 -3.39
CA TYR A 120 6.66 12.90 -2.77
C TYR A 120 5.55 11.96 -3.23
N ALA A 121 4.36 12.47 -3.53
CA ALA A 121 3.24 11.65 -4.03
C ALA A 121 3.56 10.99 -5.38
N SER A 122 4.27 11.68 -6.29
CA SER A 122 4.70 11.07 -7.57
C SER A 122 5.81 10.05 -7.36
N PHE A 123 6.68 10.25 -6.36
CA PHE A 123 7.67 9.25 -5.95
C PHE A 123 7.01 7.97 -5.45
N VAL A 124 5.99 8.09 -4.58
CA VAL A 124 5.18 6.96 -4.11
C VAL A 124 4.55 6.22 -5.29
N LEU A 125 3.98 6.93 -6.27
CA LEU A 125 3.39 6.31 -7.47
C LEU A 125 4.42 5.52 -8.29
N ARG A 126 5.65 6.04 -8.43
CA ARG A 126 6.74 5.30 -9.11
C ARG A 126 7.14 4.05 -8.33
N ALA A 127 7.19 4.11 -7.00
CA ALA A 127 7.44 2.94 -6.17
C ALA A 127 6.41 1.84 -6.43
N TYR A 128 5.12 2.18 -6.41
CA TYR A 128 4.04 1.23 -6.74
C TYR A 128 4.16 0.67 -8.14
N TRP A 129 4.44 1.51 -9.14
CA TRP A 129 4.61 1.04 -10.51
C TRP A 129 5.79 0.06 -10.62
N SER A 130 6.90 0.35 -9.93
CA SER A 130 8.05 -0.54 -9.84
C SER A 130 7.66 -1.89 -9.25
N TRP A 131 6.95 -1.91 -8.11
CA TRP A 131 6.51 -3.15 -7.49
C TRP A 131 5.50 -3.89 -8.37
N TYR A 132 4.51 -3.22 -8.95
CA TYR A 132 3.54 -3.81 -9.87
C TYR A 132 4.20 -4.44 -11.10
N SER A 133 5.22 -3.78 -11.67
CA SER A 133 5.94 -4.30 -12.84
C SER A 133 6.59 -5.66 -12.60
N THR A 134 6.90 -6.02 -11.34
CA THR A 134 7.41 -7.35 -10.98
C THR A 134 6.39 -8.46 -11.23
N TRP A 135 5.10 -8.19 -11.06
CA TRP A 135 4.04 -9.12 -11.43
C TRP A 135 3.89 -9.20 -12.95
N GLU A 136 3.76 -8.06 -13.62
CA GLU A 136 3.58 -8.00 -15.08
C GLU A 136 4.69 -8.73 -15.85
N ALA A 137 5.94 -8.59 -15.41
CA ALA A 137 7.08 -9.24 -16.04
C ALA A 137 7.09 -10.76 -15.89
N ASN A 138 6.46 -11.33 -14.86
CA ASN A 138 6.62 -12.73 -14.49
C ASN A 138 5.33 -13.57 -14.63
N LYS A 139 4.14 -12.95 -14.59
CA LYS A 139 2.83 -13.63 -14.47
C LYS A 139 2.54 -14.69 -15.53
N ASN A 140 3.09 -14.53 -16.73
CA ASN A 140 2.89 -15.47 -17.84
C ASN A 140 3.91 -16.61 -17.86
N GLY A 141 5.11 -16.39 -17.32
CA GLY A 141 6.19 -17.38 -17.31
C GLY A 141 6.18 -18.25 -16.06
N THR A 142 5.75 -17.70 -14.92
CA THR A 142 5.71 -18.36 -13.62
C THR A 142 4.36 -18.04 -12.95
N PRO A 143 3.24 -18.65 -13.38
CA PRO A 143 1.95 -18.42 -12.75
C PRO A 143 1.95 -18.93 -11.29
N LEU A 144 1.08 -18.38 -10.44
CA LEU A 144 0.85 -18.89 -9.09
C LEU A 144 0.04 -20.20 -9.14
N GLU A 145 0.27 -21.11 -8.19
CA GLU A 145 -0.51 -22.35 -8.05
C GLU A 145 -1.65 -22.13 -7.06
N ASP A 146 -2.90 -21.96 -7.54
CA ASP A 146 -4.05 -21.64 -6.68
C ASP A 146 -3.77 -20.45 -5.73
N LEU A 147 -3.18 -19.38 -6.28
CA LEU A 147 -2.71 -18.19 -5.54
C LEU A 147 -1.56 -18.44 -4.57
N LYS A 148 -0.98 -19.64 -4.53
CA LYS A 148 0.18 -19.96 -3.69
C LYS A 148 1.46 -19.69 -4.48
N PRO A 149 2.38 -18.88 -3.94
CA PRO A 149 3.65 -18.67 -4.59
C PRO A 149 4.56 -19.89 -4.39
N THR A 150 5.29 -20.24 -5.46
CA THR A 150 6.40 -21.19 -5.49
C THR A 150 7.73 -20.43 -5.46
N ASN A 151 8.85 -21.16 -5.40
CA ASN A 151 10.19 -20.54 -5.45
C ASN A 151 10.40 -19.70 -6.71
N GLU A 152 9.82 -20.11 -7.84
CA GLU A 152 9.93 -19.40 -9.13
C GLU A 152 9.24 -18.03 -9.10
N ASN A 153 8.29 -17.83 -8.17
CA ASN A 153 7.57 -16.57 -8.02
C ASN A 153 8.29 -15.55 -7.13
N ALA A 154 9.49 -15.84 -6.61
CA ALA A 154 10.25 -14.90 -5.79
C ALA A 154 10.34 -13.49 -6.42
N PRO A 155 10.62 -13.33 -7.74
CA PRO A 155 10.67 -12.01 -8.38
C PRO A 155 9.39 -11.17 -8.21
N MET A 156 8.21 -11.79 -8.05
CA MET A 156 6.92 -11.10 -7.89
C MET A 156 6.65 -10.60 -6.46
N ILE A 157 7.46 -11.01 -5.47
CA ILE A 157 7.26 -10.70 -4.05
C ILE A 157 6.95 -9.21 -3.81
N PRO A 158 7.62 -8.24 -4.47
CA PRO A 158 7.29 -6.83 -4.26
C PRO A 158 5.83 -6.49 -4.54
N PHE A 159 5.22 -7.05 -5.58
CA PHE A 159 3.78 -6.90 -5.81
C PHE A 159 2.96 -7.73 -4.82
N LEU A 160 3.28 -9.01 -4.62
CA LEU A 160 2.46 -9.94 -3.82
C LEU A 160 2.29 -9.47 -2.37
N GLN A 161 3.30 -8.84 -1.79
CA GLN A 161 3.24 -8.29 -0.42
C GLN A 161 2.14 -7.21 -0.27
N THR A 162 1.86 -6.45 -1.32
CA THR A 162 0.78 -5.45 -1.30
C THR A 162 -0.61 -6.07 -1.29
N MET A 163 -0.70 -7.37 -1.64
CA MET A 163 -1.95 -8.09 -1.93
C MET A 163 -2.33 -9.14 -0.90
N VAL A 164 -1.57 -9.31 0.17
CA VAL A 164 -1.90 -10.31 1.20
C VAL A 164 -3.28 -10.02 1.79
N GLY A 165 -4.23 -10.93 1.61
CA GLY A 165 -5.66 -10.70 1.89
C GLY A 165 -5.92 -10.41 3.36
N ASN A 166 -5.27 -11.15 4.25
CA ASN A 166 -5.50 -11.05 5.69
C ASN A 166 -4.68 -9.94 6.38
N MET A 167 -3.74 -9.31 5.68
CA MET A 167 -2.97 -8.18 6.21
C MET A 167 -3.88 -6.99 6.52
N THR A 168 -3.64 -6.29 7.62
CA THR A 168 -4.49 -5.17 8.10
C THR A 168 -3.74 -3.86 8.31
N LYS A 169 -2.41 -3.87 8.20
CA LYS A 169 -1.56 -2.74 8.60
C LYS A 169 -0.41 -2.51 7.62
N LEU A 170 -0.07 -1.24 7.44
CA LEU A 170 1.14 -0.81 6.74
C LEU A 170 1.69 0.47 7.38
N GLY A 171 2.99 0.73 7.22
CA GLY A 171 3.60 2.01 7.55
C GLY A 171 4.80 2.23 6.62
N CYS A 172 5.05 3.47 6.19
CA CYS A 172 6.07 3.75 5.19
C CYS A 172 6.83 5.03 5.52
N ALA A 173 8.11 5.10 5.17
CA ALA A 173 8.95 6.24 5.45
C ALA A 173 9.91 6.56 4.32
N PHE A 174 10.37 7.81 4.30
CA PHE A 174 11.41 8.29 3.41
C PHE A 174 12.70 8.55 4.17
N ASN A 175 13.82 8.35 3.48
CA ASN A 175 15.09 9.00 3.78
C ASN A 175 15.57 9.75 2.53
N LEU A 176 15.78 11.07 2.67
CA LEU A 176 16.17 11.96 1.56
C LEU A 176 17.70 12.15 1.49
N ASN A 177 18.44 11.64 2.47
CA ASN A 177 19.86 11.91 2.66
C ASN A 177 20.74 10.73 2.20
N CYS A 178 20.29 9.97 1.20
CA CYS A 178 21.07 8.85 0.68
C CYS A 178 22.07 9.31 -0.38
N MET A 179 23.26 8.73 -0.35
CA MET A 179 24.32 8.95 -1.34
C MET A 179 24.86 7.61 -1.79
N ASN A 180 25.04 7.43 -3.10
CA ASN A 180 25.66 6.24 -3.65
C ASN A 180 27.20 6.34 -3.62
N SER A 181 27.90 5.30 -4.10
CA SER A 181 29.37 5.26 -4.14
C SER A 181 30.00 6.34 -5.03
N THR A 182 29.23 6.98 -5.91
CA THR A 182 29.68 8.07 -6.79
C THR A 182 29.29 9.46 -6.25
N ASN A 183 28.85 9.56 -4.98
CA ASN A 183 28.33 10.77 -4.34
C ASN A 183 27.08 11.37 -5.01
N SER A 184 26.33 10.59 -5.80
CA SER A 184 25.04 11.00 -6.32
C SER A 184 23.97 10.79 -5.25
N SER A 185 23.16 11.84 -5.01
CA SER A 185 22.04 11.77 -4.07
C SER A 185 20.90 10.93 -4.64
N PHE A 186 20.24 10.17 -3.77
CA PHE A 186 19.00 9.47 -4.09
C PHE A 186 18.06 9.46 -2.88
N VAL A 187 16.81 9.10 -3.11
CA VAL A 187 15.81 8.92 -2.06
C VAL A 187 15.58 7.44 -1.82
N SER A 188 15.53 7.03 -0.55
CA SER A 188 15.05 5.72 -0.13
C SER A 188 13.62 5.85 0.38
N PHE A 189 12.70 5.05 -0.17
CA PHE A 189 11.33 4.92 0.28
C PHE A 189 11.07 3.47 0.67
N VAL A 190 10.64 3.26 1.91
CA VAL A 190 10.41 1.92 2.47
C VAL A 190 8.98 1.85 2.97
N CYS A 191 8.29 0.76 2.66
CA CYS A 191 7.03 0.36 3.27
C CYS A 191 7.23 -0.94 4.04
N GLN A 192 6.71 -0.98 5.26
CA GLN A 192 6.61 -2.14 6.12
C GLN A 192 5.16 -2.60 6.20
N TYR A 193 4.98 -3.91 6.23
CA TYR A 193 3.69 -4.58 6.21
C TYR A 193 3.50 -5.39 7.50
N GLY A 194 2.31 -5.30 8.09
CA GLY A 194 1.96 -6.17 9.21
C GLY A 194 1.79 -7.63 8.76
N GLU A 195 1.89 -8.56 9.70
CA GLU A 195 1.58 -9.97 9.43
C GLU A 195 0.11 -10.17 9.02
N PRO A 196 -0.21 -11.20 8.21
CA PRO A 196 0.71 -12.17 7.65
C PRO A 196 1.53 -11.64 6.48
N HIS A 197 2.79 -12.09 6.35
CA HIS A 197 3.61 -11.85 5.16
C HIS A 197 3.43 -12.92 4.08
N VAL A 198 3.95 -12.65 2.88
CA VAL A 198 4.00 -13.61 1.76
C VAL A 198 4.84 -14.82 2.15
N LYS A 199 4.32 -16.03 1.97
CA LYS A 199 5.00 -17.28 2.34
C LYS A 199 4.82 -18.32 1.23
N LEU A 200 5.86 -19.13 1.01
CA LEU A 200 5.82 -20.25 0.06
C LEU A 200 4.66 -21.20 0.37
N GLY A 201 3.92 -21.59 -0.66
CA GLY A 201 2.82 -22.56 -0.54
C GLY A 201 1.58 -22.03 0.20
N ILE A 202 1.60 -20.78 0.69
CA ILE A 202 0.47 -20.14 1.37
C ILE A 202 -0.23 -19.20 0.39
N PRO A 203 -1.56 -19.33 0.20
CA PRO A 203 -2.27 -18.48 -0.76
C PRO A 203 -2.21 -17.02 -0.33
N ILE A 204 -1.97 -16.11 -1.29
CA ILE A 204 -1.89 -14.66 -1.02
C ILE A 204 -3.21 -14.14 -0.45
N TYR A 205 -4.34 -14.68 -0.90
CA TYR A 205 -5.68 -14.40 -0.35
C TYR A 205 -6.64 -15.55 -0.69
N THR A 206 -7.81 -15.56 -0.06
CA THR A 206 -8.88 -16.53 -0.37
C THR A 206 -9.61 -16.11 -1.64
N ASN A 207 -9.63 -16.97 -2.66
CA ASN A 207 -10.40 -16.75 -3.88
C ASN A 207 -11.90 -16.84 -3.59
N GLY A 208 -12.70 -15.90 -4.10
CA GLY A 208 -14.15 -16.00 -4.07
C GLY A 208 -14.88 -14.69 -4.38
N THR A 209 -16.18 -14.67 -4.10
CA THR A 209 -17.02 -13.49 -4.34
C THR A 209 -16.59 -12.35 -3.41
N PRO A 210 -16.24 -11.16 -3.94
CA PRO A 210 -15.87 -10.00 -3.13
C PRO A 210 -16.75 -9.81 -1.89
N CYS A 211 -16.09 -9.73 -0.74
CA CYS A 211 -16.70 -9.58 0.58
C CYS A 211 -17.60 -10.72 1.10
N SER A 212 -17.70 -11.86 0.43
CA SER A 212 -18.54 -12.98 0.92
C SER A 212 -18.06 -13.56 2.25
N GLU A 213 -16.80 -13.33 2.61
CA GLU A 213 -16.18 -13.82 3.85
C GLU A 213 -15.70 -12.67 4.77
N CYS A 214 -16.21 -11.44 4.59
CA CYS A 214 -15.90 -10.37 5.55
C CYS A 214 -16.55 -10.66 6.92
N VAL A 215 -15.75 -10.59 7.99
CA VAL A 215 -16.25 -10.71 9.37
C VAL A 215 -16.97 -9.42 9.83
N GLY A 216 -16.49 -8.25 9.38
CA GLY A 216 -17.12 -6.96 9.65
C GLY A 216 -17.93 -6.44 8.47
N SER A 217 -17.81 -5.16 8.16
CA SER A 217 -18.53 -4.55 7.03
C SER A 217 -17.73 -4.62 5.73
N CYS A 218 -18.42 -4.76 4.61
CA CYS A 218 -17.82 -4.51 3.30
C CYS A 218 -17.87 -3.02 2.97
N VAL A 219 -16.70 -2.38 2.84
CA VAL A 219 -16.59 -0.94 2.56
C VAL A 219 -16.46 -0.68 1.07
N ARG A 220 -17.04 0.45 0.63
CA ARG A 220 -16.97 0.91 -0.77
C ARG A 220 -16.04 2.12 -0.88
N ARG A 221 -15.24 2.20 -1.94
CA ARG A 221 -14.50 3.42 -2.29
C ARG A 221 -15.49 4.53 -2.68
N HIS A 222 -15.30 5.73 -2.16
CA HIS A 222 -16.01 6.93 -2.63
C HIS A 222 -15.11 7.76 -3.56
N GLY A 223 -15.63 8.13 -4.73
CA GLY A 223 -14.97 8.97 -5.73
C GLY A 223 -15.90 9.32 -6.89
N LEU A 224 -15.60 10.42 -7.61
CA LEU A 224 -16.47 11.02 -8.63
C LEU A 224 -16.75 10.14 -9.88
N MET A 225 -16.11 8.97 -10.02
CA MET A 225 -16.42 7.99 -11.07
C MET A 225 -17.09 6.77 -10.46
N GLN A 226 -18.41 6.87 -10.37
CA GLN A 226 -19.30 6.00 -9.61
C GLN A 226 -19.75 4.75 -10.39
N GLN A 227 -18.83 3.99 -11.02
CA GLN A 227 -19.26 2.88 -11.89
C GLN A 227 -18.75 1.48 -11.56
N HIS A 228 -17.88 1.30 -10.57
CA HIS A 228 -17.56 -0.05 -10.11
C HIS A 228 -17.38 -0.10 -8.59
N ASN A 229 -18.10 -1.04 -7.96
CA ASN A 229 -18.08 -1.28 -6.52
C ASN A 229 -16.70 -1.83 -6.12
N LEU A 230 -15.81 -0.95 -5.70
CA LEU A 230 -14.54 -1.31 -5.09
C LEU A 230 -14.80 -1.73 -3.65
N LEU A 231 -14.81 -3.05 -3.42
CA LEU A 231 -15.16 -3.70 -2.17
C LEU A 231 -13.90 -4.11 -1.40
N ILE A 232 -13.87 -3.95 -0.08
CA ILE A 232 -12.82 -4.40 0.83
C ILE A 232 -13.46 -4.71 2.20
N CYS A 233 -12.96 -5.71 2.92
CA CYS A 233 -13.38 -6.03 4.28
C CYS A 233 -12.83 -5.04 5.31
N ARG A 234 -13.72 -4.34 6.01
CA ARG A 234 -13.38 -3.65 7.26
C ARG A 234 -13.68 -4.58 8.41
N ASN A 235 -12.68 -4.79 9.27
CA ASN A 235 -12.89 -5.47 10.54
C ASN A 235 -13.57 -4.52 11.53
N ASN A 236 -14.75 -4.90 12.03
CA ASN A 236 -15.50 -4.13 13.02
C ASN A 236 -14.97 -4.33 14.45
N LYS A 237 -13.82 -5.00 14.62
CA LYS A 237 -13.06 -4.93 15.88
C LYS A 237 -12.41 -3.56 15.93
N ALA A 238 -13.23 -2.55 16.21
CA ALA A 238 -12.79 -1.27 16.70
C ALA A 238 -11.80 -1.52 17.84
N PHE A 239 -10.78 -0.69 17.89
CA PHE A 239 -9.90 -0.43 19.02
C PHE A 239 -10.63 -0.66 20.37
N ASP A 240 -10.58 -1.88 20.90
CA ASP A 240 -11.09 -2.16 22.24
C ASP A 240 -9.98 -1.78 23.23
N GLN A 241 -9.91 -0.50 23.54
CA GLN A 241 -9.10 0.01 24.65
C GLN A 241 -9.70 -0.36 26.03
N THR A 242 -10.64 -1.30 26.11
CA THR A 242 -11.42 -1.56 27.33
C THR A 242 -11.34 -2.98 27.90
N THR A 243 -10.39 -3.83 27.47
CA THR A 243 -10.18 -5.15 28.11
C THR A 243 -8.81 -5.40 28.75
N PHE A 244 -8.05 -4.36 29.09
CA PHE A 244 -6.83 -4.47 29.93
C PHE A 244 -7.00 -4.00 31.39
N ILE A 245 -8.22 -4.01 31.92
CA ILE A 245 -8.44 -3.95 33.37
C ILE A 245 -9.34 -5.13 33.72
N LEU A 246 -8.71 -6.20 34.20
CA LEU A 246 -9.20 -7.27 35.09
C LEU A 246 -8.44 -8.56 34.78
N GLN A 247 -7.13 -8.55 35.02
CA GLN A 247 -6.39 -9.79 35.24
C GLN A 247 -5.03 -9.55 35.91
N HIS A 248 -5.02 -8.81 37.03
CA HIS A 248 -4.02 -9.00 38.08
C HIS A 248 -4.74 -8.80 39.42
N SER A 249 -4.96 -9.95 40.09
CA SER A 249 -4.89 -10.19 41.53
C SER A 249 -5.08 -9.01 42.48
#